data_AF-A0A4S4N6H3-F1
#
_entry.id   AF-A0A4S4N6H3-F1
#
_cell.length_a   1.000
_cell.length_b   1.000
_cell.length_c   1.000
_cell.angle_alpha   90.00
_cell.angle_beta   90.00
_cell.angle_gamma   90.00
#
_symmetry.space_group_name_H-M   'P 1'
#
loop_
_entity.id
_entity.type
_entity.pdbx_description
1 polymer ?
#
loop_
_entity_poly.entity_id
_entity_poly.type
_entity_poly.pdbx_seq_one_letter_code
_entity_poly.pdbx_strand_id
1 'polypeptide(L)'
;MVFYPDNIPRRDRALQLQNDISNLQTSAKEAKDAMDKEDKRMVPFINQILKNHQMSTFDELKNKLDGVLTDEQKKAYNDLVENSSKMSQGTDTALMAMSGILLTSGVLAKTIDIGNFLRAANIVTVFRGYTRAFITFVTEGVEAGLKAFRILQAGFKWATETMEETSTLARYAANSSRWLKILSVIGIFVDAFILAFDYFVQKKQKEALDKAITELYVGRILVKVFARMCDAIKTQDGMMIAYLILVGDDGTIDPDDQRAADKACASLFWS
;
A
#
# COMPACT_ATOMS: atom_id res chain seq x y z
N MET A 1 7.74 -26.85 -30.87
CA MET A 1 8.67 -26.46 -29.79
C MET A 1 9.83 -27.44 -29.61
N VAL A 2 10.96 -27.16 -30.27
CA VAL A 2 12.22 -27.91 -30.09
C VAL A 2 13.22 -27.00 -29.38
N PHE A 3 13.41 -27.20 -28.07
CA PHE A 3 14.53 -26.58 -27.36
C PHE A 3 15.79 -27.41 -27.61
N TYR A 4 16.91 -26.74 -27.80
CA TYR A 4 18.19 -27.43 -27.81
C TYR A 4 18.46 -28.03 -26.41
N PRO A 5 19.01 -29.26 -26.30
CA PRO A 5 19.22 -29.94 -25.02
C PRO A 5 19.90 -29.07 -23.95
N ASP A 6 20.93 -28.30 -24.33
CA ASP A 6 21.69 -27.42 -23.41
C ASP A 6 20.88 -26.23 -22.86
N ASN A 7 19.75 -25.91 -23.49
CA ASN A 7 18.87 -24.81 -23.11
C ASN A 7 17.67 -25.28 -22.27
N ILE A 8 17.45 -26.59 -22.13
CA ILE A 8 16.36 -27.15 -21.32
C ILE A 8 16.41 -26.64 -19.87
N PRO A 9 17.56 -26.68 -19.15
CA PRO A 9 17.60 -26.20 -17.77
C PRO A 9 17.28 -24.70 -17.63
N ARG A 10 17.66 -23.88 -18.63
CA ARG A 10 17.38 -22.44 -18.63
C ARG A 10 15.91 -22.16 -18.85
N ARG A 11 15.30 -22.87 -19.80
CA ARG A 11 13.85 -22.83 -20.01
C ARG A 11 13.12 -23.21 -18.73
N ASP A 12 13.49 -24.33 -18.11
CA ASP A 12 12.83 -24.82 -16.90
C ASP A 12 12.96 -23.81 -15.76
N ARG A 13 14.11 -23.16 -15.62
CA ARG A 13 14.29 -22.07 -14.66
C ARG A 13 13.39 -20.86 -14.96
N ALA A 14 13.27 -20.47 -16.22
CA ALA A 14 12.40 -19.36 -16.63
C ALA A 14 10.91 -19.69 -16.33
N LEU A 15 10.46 -20.91 -16.67
CA LEU A 15 9.11 -21.38 -16.35
C LEU A 15 8.85 -21.43 -14.83
N GLN A 16 9.83 -21.87 -14.05
CA GLN A 16 9.74 -21.85 -12.59
C GLN A 16 9.57 -20.42 -12.06
N LEU A 17 10.37 -19.47 -12.54
CA LEU A 17 10.26 -18.06 -12.12
C LEU A 17 8.92 -17.43 -12.55
N GLN A 18 8.43 -17.79 -13.74
CA GLN A 18 7.11 -17.37 -14.21
C GLN A 18 6.00 -17.89 -13.28
N ASN A 19 6.03 -19.17 -12.92
CA ASN A 19 5.07 -19.77 -11.99
C ASN A 19 5.16 -19.10 -10.61
N ASP A 20 6.37 -18.84 -10.10
CA ASP A 20 6.58 -18.09 -8.85
C ASP A 20 5.92 -16.70 -8.91
N ILE A 21 6.10 -15.95 -10.00
CA ILE A 21 5.49 -14.63 -10.19
C ILE A 21 3.96 -14.75 -10.25
N SER A 22 3.41 -15.71 -10.99
CA SER A 22 1.97 -15.93 -11.11
C SER A 22 1.32 -16.26 -9.76
N ASN A 23 1.97 -17.10 -8.96
CA ASN A 23 1.52 -17.41 -7.60
C ASN A 23 1.52 -16.15 -6.73
N LEU A 24 2.60 -15.36 -6.77
CA LEU A 24 2.67 -14.12 -5.99
C LEU A 24 1.64 -13.06 -6.47
N GLN A 25 1.36 -13.00 -7.77
CA GLN A 25 0.30 -12.16 -8.33
C GLN A 25 -1.08 -12.57 -7.81
N THR A 26 -1.33 -13.88 -7.70
CA THR A 26 -2.55 -14.40 -7.09
C THR A 26 -2.66 -13.99 -5.62
N SER A 27 -1.58 -14.12 -4.84
CA SER A 27 -1.55 -13.64 -3.45
C SER A 27 -1.79 -12.14 -3.33
N ALA A 28 -1.32 -11.33 -4.29
CA ALA A 28 -1.60 -9.89 -4.30
C ALA A 28 -3.09 -9.58 -4.52
N LYS A 29 -3.78 -10.37 -5.35
CA LYS A 29 -5.24 -10.26 -5.54
C LYS A 29 -5.99 -10.61 -4.24
N GLU A 30 -5.63 -11.73 -3.62
CA GLU A 30 -6.22 -12.13 -2.32
C GLU A 30 -5.99 -11.07 -1.24
N ALA A 31 -4.81 -10.44 -1.24
CA ALA A 31 -4.51 -9.38 -0.31
C ALA A 31 -5.35 -8.11 -0.55
N LYS A 32 -5.68 -7.78 -1.81
CA LYS A 32 -6.64 -6.71 -2.12
C LYS A 32 -7.99 -7.01 -1.49
N ASP A 33 -8.52 -8.20 -1.73
CA ASP A 33 -9.84 -8.58 -1.24
C ASP A 33 -9.89 -8.57 0.28
N ALA A 34 -8.78 -8.97 0.94
CA ALA A 34 -8.62 -8.87 2.37
C ALA A 34 -8.62 -7.40 2.85
N MET A 35 -7.86 -6.50 2.21
CA MET A 35 -7.84 -5.08 2.54
C MET A 35 -9.23 -4.44 2.37
N ASP A 36 -9.91 -4.69 1.25
CA ASP A 36 -11.24 -4.16 0.99
C ASP A 36 -12.27 -4.70 2.01
N LYS A 37 -12.09 -5.94 2.49
CA LYS A 37 -12.90 -6.53 3.55
C LYS A 37 -12.64 -5.87 4.90
N GLU A 38 -11.39 -5.65 5.28
CA GLU A 38 -11.06 -4.96 6.53
C GLU A 38 -11.51 -3.49 6.51
N ASP A 39 -11.37 -2.79 5.38
CA ASP A 39 -11.92 -1.45 5.18
C ASP A 39 -13.43 -1.43 5.46
N LYS A 40 -14.20 -2.39 4.92
CA LYS A 40 -15.64 -2.49 5.23
C LYS A 40 -15.92 -2.79 6.70
N ARG A 41 -15.06 -3.55 7.37
CA ARG A 41 -15.21 -3.87 8.80
C ARG A 41 -14.93 -2.68 9.71
N MET A 42 -14.12 -1.71 9.28
CA MET A 42 -13.86 -0.48 10.04
C MET A 42 -15.06 0.47 10.07
N VAL A 43 -15.87 0.51 9.01
CA VAL A 43 -17.01 1.44 8.86
C VAL A 43 -17.93 1.53 10.08
N PRO A 44 -18.48 0.43 10.63
CA PRO A 44 -19.39 0.52 11.78
C PRO A 44 -18.73 1.14 13.01
N PHE A 45 -17.46 0.84 13.28
CA PHE A 45 -16.73 1.40 14.43
C PHE A 45 -16.42 2.88 14.24
N ILE A 46 -16.06 3.29 13.01
CA ILE A 46 -15.90 4.71 12.66
C ILE A 46 -17.22 5.45 12.89
N ASN A 47 -18.33 4.91 12.40
CA ASN A 47 -19.66 5.52 12.59
C ASN A 47 -20.03 5.63 14.08
N GLN A 48 -19.62 4.65 14.89
CA GLN A 48 -19.81 4.68 16.34
C GLN A 48 -19.00 5.80 17.00
N ILE A 49 -17.73 5.95 16.66
CA ILE A 49 -16.89 7.07 17.13
C ILE A 49 -17.50 8.41 16.73
N LEU A 50 -17.92 8.56 15.47
CA LEU A 50 -18.59 9.77 14.99
C LEU A 50 -19.82 10.08 15.86
N LYS A 51 -20.71 9.09 16.03
CA LYS A 51 -21.92 9.22 16.84
C LYS A 51 -21.63 9.61 18.29
N ASN A 52 -20.65 8.96 18.94
CA ASN A 52 -20.25 9.24 20.33
C ASN A 52 -19.76 10.69 20.51
N HIS A 53 -19.25 11.30 19.44
CA HIS A 53 -18.75 12.67 19.42
C HIS A 53 -19.67 13.65 18.70
N GLN A 54 -20.94 13.29 18.51
CA GLN A 54 -21.98 14.12 17.89
C GLN A 54 -21.64 14.55 16.46
N MET A 55 -20.99 13.66 15.72
CA MET A 55 -20.70 13.80 14.30
C MET A 55 -21.44 12.72 13.52
N SER A 56 -21.83 13.08 12.30
CA SER A 56 -22.61 12.27 11.37
C SER A 56 -21.87 12.03 10.06
N THR A 57 -20.86 12.85 9.75
CA THR A 57 -20.09 12.78 8.50
C THR A 57 -18.59 12.85 8.74
N PHE A 58 -17.84 12.41 7.73
CA PHE A 58 -16.39 12.57 7.73
C PHE A 58 -15.95 14.04 7.65
N ASP A 59 -16.72 14.90 6.98
CA ASP A 59 -16.41 16.34 6.91
C ASP A 59 -16.55 17.02 8.26
N GLU A 60 -17.52 16.62 9.10
CA GLU A 60 -17.62 17.10 10.48
C GLU A 60 -16.40 16.68 11.33
N LEU A 61 -15.90 15.47 11.14
CA LEU A 61 -14.65 15.01 11.77
C LEU A 61 -13.46 15.85 11.32
N LYS A 62 -13.31 16.10 10.01
CA LYS A 62 -12.25 16.96 9.47
C LYS A 62 -12.33 18.36 10.06
N ASN A 63 -13.51 18.99 10.06
CA ASN A 63 -13.71 20.32 10.61
C ASN A 63 -13.37 20.37 12.11
N LYS A 64 -13.69 19.31 12.85
CA LYS A 64 -13.35 19.21 14.28
C LYS A 64 -11.83 19.12 14.49
N LEU A 65 -11.14 18.33 13.67
CA LEU A 65 -9.67 18.26 13.68
C LEU A 65 -9.05 19.61 13.27
N ASP A 66 -9.54 20.25 12.23
CA ASP A 66 -9.08 21.58 11.79
C ASP A 66 -9.28 22.67 12.87
N GLY A 67 -10.26 22.52 13.75
CA GLY A 67 -10.48 23.43 14.87
C GLY A 67 -9.44 23.31 16.00
N VAL A 68 -8.73 22.19 16.10
CA VAL A 68 -7.87 21.86 17.26
C VAL A 68 -6.40 21.66 16.92
N LEU A 69 -6.09 21.27 15.68
CA LEU A 69 -4.72 21.06 15.22
C LEU A 69 -3.94 22.39 15.13
N THR A 70 -2.62 22.34 15.28
CA THR A 70 -1.74 23.49 14.97
C THR A 70 -1.66 23.72 13.46
N ASP A 71 -1.22 24.90 13.00
CA ASP A 71 -1.13 25.18 11.55
C ASP A 71 -0.25 24.18 10.80
N GLU A 72 0.85 23.74 11.41
CA GLU A 72 1.73 22.71 10.85
C GLU A 72 1.04 21.34 10.77
N GLN A 73 0.33 20.94 11.83
CA GLN A 73 -0.42 19.68 11.86
C GLN A 73 -1.61 19.70 10.89
N LYS A 74 -2.32 20.81 10.77
CA LYS A 74 -3.40 21.00 9.79
C LYS A 74 -2.88 20.84 8.38
N LYS A 75 -1.74 21.46 8.08
CA LYS A 75 -1.09 21.30 6.77
C LYS A 75 -0.82 19.82 6.50
N ALA A 76 -0.12 19.14 7.40
CA ALA A 76 0.18 17.71 7.25
C ALA A 76 -1.07 16.82 7.13
N TYR A 77 -2.13 17.12 7.88
CA TYR A 77 -3.41 16.41 7.77
C TYR A 77 -4.13 16.67 6.44
N ASN A 78 -4.15 17.92 5.98
CA ASN A 78 -4.74 18.27 4.69
C ASN A 78 -3.98 17.65 3.53
N ASP A 79 -2.65 17.61 3.61
CA ASP A 79 -1.81 16.92 2.62
C ASP A 79 -2.14 15.42 2.57
N LEU A 80 -2.31 14.79 3.74
CA LEU A 80 -2.73 13.39 3.86
C LEU A 80 -4.08 13.14 3.19
N VAL A 81 -5.08 13.99 3.49
CA VAL A 81 -6.43 13.92 2.91
C VAL A 81 -6.39 14.12 1.40
N GLU A 82 -5.66 15.14 0.92
CA GLU A 82 -5.53 15.45 -0.49
C GLU A 82 -4.86 14.29 -1.24
N ASN A 83 -3.74 13.77 -0.70
CA ASN A 83 -3.02 12.64 -1.30
C ASN A 83 -3.91 11.39 -1.39
N SER A 84 -4.62 11.05 -0.32
CA SER A 84 -5.56 9.92 -0.30
C SER A 84 -6.71 10.10 -1.32
N SER A 85 -7.22 11.33 -1.48
CA SER A 85 -8.29 11.63 -2.44
C SER A 85 -7.86 11.45 -3.91
N LYS A 86 -6.60 11.76 -4.23
CA LYS A 86 -6.03 11.56 -5.57
C LYS A 86 -5.87 10.09 -5.94
N MET A 87 -5.83 9.21 -4.94
CA MET A 87 -5.49 7.79 -5.09
C MET A 87 -6.70 6.87 -5.13
N SER A 88 -7.84 7.34 -4.64
CA SER A 88 -9.06 6.56 -4.51
C SER A 88 -10.14 7.11 -5.45
N GLN A 89 -10.98 6.23 -5.96
CA GLN A 89 -12.30 6.62 -6.51
C GLN A 89 -13.35 6.74 -5.40
N GLY A 90 -12.97 7.11 -4.18
CA GLY A 90 -13.90 7.22 -3.04
C GLY A 90 -13.20 7.29 -1.69
N THR A 91 -13.77 8.11 -0.80
CA THR A 91 -13.37 8.36 0.60
C THR A 91 -12.81 7.11 1.27
N ASP A 92 -11.49 7.06 1.43
CA ASP A 92 -10.77 5.88 1.89
C ASP A 92 -11.14 5.61 3.35
N THR A 93 -11.76 4.45 3.64
CA THR A 93 -12.15 4.09 5.00
C THR A 93 -10.96 4.09 5.95
N ALA A 94 -9.78 3.73 5.46
CA ALA A 94 -8.53 3.84 6.21
C ALA A 94 -8.21 5.29 6.63
N LEU A 95 -8.45 6.29 5.78
CA LEU A 95 -8.26 7.70 6.14
C LEU A 95 -9.26 8.14 7.21
N MET A 96 -10.52 7.69 7.09
CA MET A 96 -11.54 7.94 8.10
C MET A 96 -11.16 7.30 9.45
N ALA A 97 -10.68 6.05 9.43
CA ALA A 97 -10.16 5.35 10.61
C ALA A 97 -9.00 6.12 11.25
N MET A 98 -7.98 6.47 10.46
CA MET A 98 -6.82 7.24 10.96
C MET A 98 -7.23 8.60 11.53
N SER A 99 -8.22 9.27 10.93
CA SER A 99 -8.75 10.53 11.45
C SER A 99 -9.53 10.33 12.76
N GLY A 100 -10.27 9.23 12.88
CA GLY A 100 -10.95 8.84 14.12
C GLY A 100 -9.94 8.61 15.25
N ILE A 101 -8.87 7.85 14.97
CA ILE A 101 -7.76 7.62 15.90
C ILE A 101 -7.08 8.95 16.30
N LEU A 102 -6.82 9.82 15.33
CA LEU A 102 -6.22 11.12 15.59
C LEU A 102 -7.08 11.97 16.53
N LEU A 103 -8.41 11.97 16.33
CA LEU A 103 -9.33 12.65 17.23
C LEU A 103 -9.28 12.03 18.62
N THR A 104 -9.45 10.71 18.73
CA THR A 104 -9.59 10.04 20.04
C THR A 104 -8.28 10.03 20.82
N SER A 105 -7.20 9.50 20.25
CA SER A 105 -5.89 9.43 20.92
C SER A 105 -5.17 10.78 20.95
N GLY A 106 -5.16 11.49 19.83
CA GLY A 106 -4.32 12.68 19.67
C GLY A 106 -4.92 13.93 20.32
N VAL A 107 -6.20 14.18 20.06
CA VAL A 107 -6.86 15.41 20.52
C VAL A 107 -7.51 15.23 21.87
N LEU A 108 -8.32 14.18 22.05
CA LEU A 108 -9.14 13.99 23.25
C LEU A 108 -8.31 13.41 24.39
N ALA A 109 -7.65 12.27 24.16
CA ALA A 109 -6.83 11.60 25.18
C ALA A 109 -5.42 12.21 25.33
N LYS A 110 -4.89 12.85 24.27
CA LYS A 110 -3.54 13.43 24.19
C LYS A 110 -2.44 12.43 24.53
N THR A 111 -2.62 11.19 24.11
CA THR A 111 -1.75 10.05 24.42
C THR A 111 -0.73 9.76 23.33
N ILE A 112 -0.95 10.27 22.11
CA ILE A 112 -0.03 10.14 20.98
C ILE A 112 0.50 11.49 20.53
N ASP A 113 1.72 11.50 20.01
CA ASP A 113 2.26 12.67 19.32
C ASP A 113 1.60 12.79 17.93
N ILE A 114 0.85 13.87 17.73
CA ILE A 114 0.06 14.10 16.52
C ILE A 114 0.94 14.24 15.28
N GLY A 115 2.05 14.98 15.35
CA GLY A 115 2.91 15.21 14.19
C GLY A 115 3.53 13.90 13.71
N ASN A 116 4.00 13.10 14.66
CA ASN A 116 4.52 11.78 14.45
C ASN A 116 3.47 10.81 13.87
N PHE A 117 2.26 10.80 14.42
CA PHE A 117 1.15 10.02 13.89
C PHE A 117 0.83 10.39 12.43
N LEU A 118 0.73 11.69 12.12
CA LEU A 118 0.43 12.17 10.76
C LEU A 118 1.52 11.76 9.76
N ARG A 119 2.81 11.82 10.14
CA ARG A 119 3.91 11.33 9.31
C ARG A 119 3.76 9.85 8.99
N ALA A 120 3.46 9.04 10.01
CA ALA A 120 3.33 7.61 9.84
C ALA A 120 2.06 7.22 9.05
N ALA A 121 0.94 7.90 9.30
CA ALA A 121 -0.29 7.80 8.51
C ALA A 121 -0.05 8.13 7.02
N ASN A 122 0.80 9.12 6.74
CA ASN A 122 1.20 9.46 5.37
C ASN A 122 2.02 8.34 4.72
N ILE A 123 2.98 7.73 5.43
CA ILE A 123 3.74 6.57 4.92
C ILE A 123 2.81 5.40 4.60
N VAL A 124 1.89 5.09 5.51
CA VAL A 124 0.90 4.03 5.32
C VAL A 124 0.03 4.32 4.09
N THR A 125 -0.43 5.55 3.93
CA THR A 125 -1.22 5.98 2.77
C THR A 125 -0.42 5.78 1.47
N VAL A 126 0.86 6.16 1.46
CA VAL A 126 1.77 5.93 0.33
C VAL A 126 1.87 4.44 0.00
N PHE A 127 2.08 3.59 0.99
CA PHE A 127 2.19 2.15 0.80
C PHE A 127 0.89 1.54 0.29
N ARG A 128 -0.26 1.95 0.83
CA ARG A 128 -1.59 1.54 0.33
C ARG A 128 -1.76 1.92 -1.12
N GLY A 129 -1.32 3.12 -1.51
CA GLY A 129 -1.32 3.56 -2.90
C GLY A 129 -0.50 2.67 -3.81
N TYR A 130 0.78 2.53 -3.51
CA TYR A 130 1.68 1.68 -4.29
C TYR A 130 1.19 0.24 -4.39
N THR A 131 0.62 -0.29 -3.31
CA THR A 131 -0.02 -1.60 -3.28
C THR A 131 -1.21 -1.67 -4.21
N ARG A 132 -2.15 -0.72 -4.15
CA ARG A 132 -3.30 -0.66 -5.06
C ARG A 132 -2.88 -0.51 -6.52
N ALA A 133 -1.91 0.35 -6.83
CA ALA A 133 -1.40 0.48 -8.20
C ALA A 133 -0.72 -0.80 -8.70
N PHE A 134 0.01 -1.50 -7.84
CA PHE A 134 0.56 -2.82 -8.16
C PHE A 134 -0.54 -3.86 -8.39
N ILE A 135 -1.60 -3.86 -7.58
CA ILE A 135 -2.71 -4.77 -7.80
C ILE A 135 -3.42 -4.45 -9.11
N THR A 136 -3.74 -3.18 -9.39
CA THR A 136 -4.28 -2.73 -10.68
C THR A 136 -3.38 -3.16 -11.84
N PHE A 137 -2.06 -3.05 -11.70
CA PHE A 137 -1.11 -3.55 -12.69
C PHE A 137 -1.29 -5.06 -12.97
N VAL A 138 -1.49 -5.86 -11.93
CA VAL A 138 -1.65 -7.32 -12.01
C VAL A 138 -3.04 -7.74 -12.47
N THR A 139 -4.09 -6.99 -12.12
CA THR A 139 -5.49 -7.37 -12.38
C THR A 139 -6.06 -6.75 -13.64
N GLU A 140 -5.71 -5.50 -13.92
CA GLU A 140 -6.26 -4.68 -15.02
C GLU A 140 -5.24 -4.46 -16.14
N GLY A 141 -4.01 -4.93 -15.95
CA GLY A 141 -2.96 -4.93 -16.96
C GLY A 141 -1.98 -3.76 -16.87
N VAL A 142 -0.97 -3.81 -17.74
CA VAL A 142 0.21 -2.93 -17.70
C VAL A 142 -0.17 -1.45 -17.79
N GLU A 143 -1.03 -1.08 -18.74
CA GLU A 143 -1.39 0.32 -18.99
C GLU A 143 -2.13 0.94 -17.79
N ALA A 144 -3.12 0.24 -17.27
CA ALA A 144 -3.87 0.65 -16.09
C ALA A 144 -2.97 0.81 -14.86
N GLY A 145 -2.09 -0.18 -14.63
CA GLY A 145 -1.11 -0.13 -13.56
C GLY A 145 -0.16 1.06 -13.68
N LEU A 146 0.46 1.25 -14.86
CA LEU A 146 1.37 2.37 -15.11
C LEU A 146 0.67 3.73 -14.90
N LYS A 147 -0.60 3.86 -15.31
CA LYS A 147 -1.41 5.05 -15.04
C LYS A 147 -1.58 5.27 -13.54
N ALA A 148 -1.95 4.24 -12.78
CA ALA A 148 -2.11 4.32 -11.32
C ALA A 148 -0.79 4.73 -10.62
N PHE A 149 0.34 4.15 -11.01
CA PHE A 149 1.64 4.54 -10.46
C PHE A 149 2.06 5.97 -10.82
N ARG A 150 1.74 6.47 -12.02
CA ARG A 150 1.99 7.87 -12.38
C ARG A 150 1.15 8.84 -11.54
N ILE A 151 -0.11 8.50 -11.29
CA ILE A 151 -0.99 9.28 -10.40
C ILE A 151 -0.37 9.33 -8.99
N LEU A 152 0.10 8.21 -8.46
CA LEU A 152 0.80 8.16 -7.17
C LEU A 152 2.06 9.01 -7.16
N GLN A 153 2.89 8.90 -8.19
CA GLN A 153 4.13 9.67 -8.26
C GLN A 153 3.86 11.17 -8.32
N ALA A 154 2.80 11.60 -9.03
CA ALA A 154 2.38 12.99 -9.08
C ALA A 154 1.80 13.48 -7.75
N GLY A 155 1.02 12.64 -7.06
CA GLY A 155 0.46 12.95 -5.73
C GLY A 155 1.54 13.06 -4.65
N PHE A 156 2.51 12.15 -4.63
CA PHE A 156 3.47 12.05 -3.54
C PHE A 156 4.78 12.82 -3.71
N LYS A 157 5.02 13.45 -4.87
CA LYS A 157 6.19 14.32 -5.07
C LYS A 157 6.26 15.44 -4.01
N TRP A 158 5.11 15.86 -3.50
CA TRP A 158 4.99 16.89 -2.47
C TRP A 158 5.21 16.34 -1.05
N ALA A 159 4.69 15.15 -0.76
CA ALA A 159 4.95 14.44 0.50
C ALA A 159 6.44 14.11 0.69
N THR A 160 7.17 13.84 -0.40
CA THR A 160 8.61 13.57 -0.33
C THR A 160 9.46 14.80 0.00
N GLU A 161 8.99 16.01 -0.31
CA GLU A 161 9.67 17.27 0.04
C GLU A 161 9.47 17.60 1.53
N THR A 162 8.37 17.17 2.15
CA THR A 162 8.12 17.29 3.60
C THR A 162 8.78 16.16 4.42
N MET A 163 9.25 15.11 3.76
CA MET A 163 9.84 13.91 4.36
C MET A 163 11.34 13.76 4.06
N GLU A 164 12.07 14.87 3.86
CA GLU A 164 13.53 14.87 3.59
C GLU A 164 14.35 14.06 4.62
N GLU A 165 13.80 13.77 5.81
CA GLU A 165 14.47 12.95 6.83
C GLU A 165 14.23 11.43 6.69
N THR A 166 13.25 10.96 5.92
CA THR A 166 12.96 9.51 5.77
C THR A 166 13.52 8.96 4.46
N SER A 167 14.81 8.66 4.48
CA SER A 167 15.62 8.21 3.33
C SER A 167 15.04 7.03 2.50
N THR A 168 14.15 6.22 3.06
CA THR A 168 13.52 5.07 2.42
C THR A 168 12.41 5.44 1.45
N LEU A 169 11.50 6.35 1.81
CA LEU A 169 10.35 6.70 0.96
C LEU A 169 10.78 7.48 -0.30
N ALA A 170 11.72 8.41 -0.13
CA ALA A 170 12.36 9.13 -1.23
C ALA A 170 13.11 8.17 -2.17
N ARG A 171 13.77 7.12 -1.64
CA ARG A 171 14.41 6.07 -2.46
C ARG A 171 13.39 5.22 -3.24
N TYR A 172 12.23 4.91 -2.67
CA TYR A 172 11.15 4.21 -3.38
C TYR A 172 10.56 5.07 -4.49
N ALA A 173 10.24 6.33 -4.20
CA ALA A 173 9.73 7.29 -5.18
C ALA A 173 10.75 7.53 -6.32
N ALA A 174 12.03 7.72 -6.00
CA ALA A 174 13.09 7.91 -7.00
C ALA A 174 13.31 6.68 -7.88
N ASN A 175 13.17 5.47 -7.32
CA ASN A 175 13.34 4.24 -8.08
C ASN A 175 12.05 3.77 -8.79
N SER A 176 10.88 4.30 -8.45
CA SER A 176 9.58 3.89 -9.02
C SER A 176 9.60 3.79 -10.56
N SER A 177 10.24 4.73 -11.26
CA SER A 177 10.41 4.71 -12.71
C SER A 177 11.15 3.47 -13.25
N ARG A 178 12.15 2.96 -12.51
CA ARG A 178 12.83 1.70 -12.84
C ARG A 178 11.92 0.50 -12.58
N TRP A 179 11.16 0.54 -11.49
CA TRP A 179 10.24 -0.52 -11.10
C TRP A 179 9.13 -0.66 -12.13
N LEU A 180 8.59 0.45 -12.62
CA LEU A 180 7.57 0.49 -13.66
C LEU A 180 8.03 -0.10 -14.99
N LYS A 181 9.27 0.17 -15.39
CA LYS A 181 9.84 -0.44 -16.60
C LYS A 181 9.95 -1.96 -16.46
N ILE A 182 10.45 -2.43 -15.31
CA ILE A 182 10.59 -3.87 -15.04
C ILE A 182 9.22 -4.55 -14.98
N LEU A 183 8.23 -3.92 -14.34
CA LEU A 183 6.86 -4.44 -14.30
C LEU A 183 6.26 -4.52 -15.71
N SER A 184 6.35 -3.45 -16.52
CA SER A 184 5.81 -3.44 -17.89
C SER A 184 6.39 -4.53 -18.79
N VAL A 185 7.65 -4.90 -18.56
CA VAL A 185 8.32 -6.02 -19.21
C VAL A 185 7.59 -7.31 -18.79
N ILE A 186 7.48 -7.62 -17.50
CA ILE A 186 6.88 -8.86 -16.99
C ILE A 186 5.47 -9.12 -17.51
N GLY A 187 4.61 -8.09 -17.62
CA GLY A 187 3.25 -8.24 -18.15
C GLY A 187 3.18 -8.65 -19.62
N ILE A 188 4.21 -8.31 -20.41
CA ILE A 188 4.30 -8.67 -21.85
C ILE A 188 4.93 -10.05 -22.03
N PHE A 189 5.79 -10.50 -21.10
CA PHE A 189 6.55 -11.74 -21.25
C PHE A 189 5.75 -13.02 -21.02
N VAL A 190 4.61 -13.01 -20.31
CA VAL A 190 3.88 -14.25 -19.97
C VAL A 190 3.35 -14.97 -21.21
N ASP A 191 2.82 -14.23 -22.21
CA ASP A 191 2.20 -14.83 -23.40
C ASP A 191 3.17 -14.94 -24.59
N ALA A 192 4.10 -13.99 -24.76
CA ALA A 192 5.02 -13.98 -25.90
C ALA A 192 6.20 -14.96 -25.77
N PHE A 193 6.58 -15.32 -24.53
CA PHE A 193 7.79 -16.12 -24.26
C PHE A 193 7.70 -17.56 -24.75
N ILE A 194 6.51 -18.18 -24.75
CA ILE A 194 6.31 -19.55 -25.23
C ILE A 194 6.20 -19.58 -26.77
N LEU A 195 5.65 -18.53 -27.39
CA LEU A 195 5.44 -18.50 -28.84
C LEU A 195 6.70 -18.12 -29.65
N ALA A 196 7.63 -17.35 -29.08
CA ALA A 196 8.76 -16.80 -29.82
C ALA A 196 9.92 -17.78 -30.09
N PHE A 197 10.03 -18.90 -29.35
CA PHE A 197 11.21 -19.77 -29.42
C PHE A 197 11.20 -20.86 -30.48
N ASP A 198 10.12 -21.00 -31.25
CA ASP A 198 10.05 -21.99 -32.34
C ASP A 198 11.01 -21.70 -33.51
N TYR A 199 11.64 -20.51 -33.56
CA TYR A 199 12.41 -20.05 -34.72
C TYR A 199 13.88 -19.65 -34.46
N PHE A 200 14.41 -19.82 -33.25
CA PHE A 200 15.75 -19.33 -32.90
C PHE A 200 16.84 -20.41 -32.95
N VAL A 201 17.98 -20.04 -33.56
CA VAL A 201 19.25 -20.78 -33.46
C VAL A 201 19.71 -20.88 -32.00
N GLN A 202 20.30 -22.01 -31.60
CA GLN A 202 20.68 -22.36 -30.21
C GLN A 202 21.32 -21.23 -29.39
N LYS A 203 22.27 -20.49 -29.97
CA LYS A 203 22.96 -19.39 -29.28
C LYS A 203 22.03 -18.21 -28.97
N LYS A 204 21.19 -17.82 -29.94
CA LYS A 204 20.17 -16.78 -29.72
C LYS A 204 19.14 -17.23 -28.70
N GLN A 205 18.80 -18.53 -28.69
CA GLN A 205 17.93 -19.09 -27.68
C GLN A 205 18.54 -18.97 -26.27
N LYS A 206 19.82 -19.29 -26.10
CA LYS A 206 20.53 -19.13 -24.83
C LYS A 206 20.52 -17.69 -24.33
N GLU A 207 20.95 -16.74 -25.16
CA GLU A 207 21.05 -15.32 -24.79
C GLU A 207 19.69 -14.74 -24.39
N ALA A 208 18.63 -15.09 -25.13
CA ALA A 208 17.27 -14.65 -24.81
C ALA A 208 16.74 -15.29 -23.52
N LEU A 209 17.04 -16.57 -23.25
CA LEU A 209 16.68 -17.23 -21.99
C LEU A 209 17.44 -16.63 -20.80
N ASP A 210 18.74 -16.38 -20.92
CA ASP A 210 19.54 -15.76 -19.85
C ASP A 210 19.04 -14.34 -19.52
N LYS A 211 18.68 -13.55 -20.54
CA LYS A 211 18.05 -12.23 -20.38
C LYS A 211 16.71 -12.34 -19.66
N ALA A 212 15.84 -13.25 -20.11
CA ALA A 212 14.52 -13.44 -19.51
C ALA A 212 14.61 -13.92 -18.05
N ILE A 213 15.52 -14.85 -17.75
CA ILE A 213 15.79 -15.28 -16.36
C ILE A 213 16.14 -14.08 -15.50
N THR A 214 17.05 -13.22 -15.97
CA THR A 214 17.47 -12.01 -15.24
C THR A 214 16.29 -11.08 -14.97
N GLU A 215 15.47 -10.80 -15.99
CA GLU A 215 14.29 -9.94 -15.87
C GLU A 215 13.23 -10.54 -14.93
N LEU A 216 12.97 -11.86 -15.03
CA LEU A 216 12.05 -12.58 -14.16
C LEU A 216 12.54 -12.63 -12.71
N TYR A 217 13.84 -12.73 -12.47
CA TYR A 217 14.40 -12.65 -11.12
C TYR A 217 14.13 -11.31 -10.46
N VAL A 218 14.38 -10.20 -11.19
CA VAL A 218 14.08 -8.87 -10.67
C VAL A 218 12.57 -8.73 -10.45
N GLY A 219 11.76 -9.19 -11.39
CA GLY A 219 10.31 -9.22 -11.27
C GLY A 219 9.81 -9.91 -10.02
N ARG A 220 10.31 -11.11 -9.74
CA ARG A 220 9.99 -11.85 -8.52
C ARG A 220 10.34 -11.07 -7.25
N ILE A 221 11.48 -10.37 -7.22
CA ILE A 221 11.86 -9.53 -6.07
C ILE A 221 10.86 -8.39 -5.89
N LEU A 222 10.49 -7.70 -6.98
CA LEU A 222 9.53 -6.59 -6.93
C LEU A 222 8.17 -7.06 -6.43
N VAL A 223 7.64 -8.14 -7.00
CA VAL A 223 6.35 -8.70 -6.56
C VAL A 223 6.41 -9.11 -5.08
N LYS A 224 7.52 -9.70 -4.62
CA LYS A 224 7.70 -10.00 -3.19
C LYS A 224 7.69 -8.76 -2.32
N VAL A 225 8.29 -7.64 -2.76
CA VAL A 225 8.24 -6.38 -2.01
C VAL A 225 6.80 -5.90 -1.88
N PHE A 226 6.03 -5.89 -2.97
CA PHE A 226 4.62 -5.49 -2.91
C PHE A 226 3.78 -6.44 -2.06
N ALA A 227 4.00 -7.76 -2.14
CA ALA A 227 3.33 -8.72 -1.26
C ALA A 227 3.61 -8.43 0.23
N ARG A 228 4.86 -8.08 0.58
CA ARG A 228 5.20 -7.65 1.95
C ARG A 228 4.55 -6.33 2.35
N MET A 229 4.40 -5.39 1.41
CA MET A 229 3.62 -4.17 1.67
C MET A 229 2.16 -4.50 1.96
N CYS A 230 1.54 -5.42 1.20
CA CYS A 230 0.19 -5.89 1.48
C CYS A 230 0.07 -6.51 2.89
N ASP A 231 1.01 -7.38 3.27
CA ASP A 231 1.02 -7.99 4.61
C ASP A 231 1.11 -6.94 5.72
N ALA A 232 1.98 -5.93 5.54
CA ALA A 232 2.15 -4.83 6.48
C ALA A 232 0.85 -4.01 6.60
N ILE A 233 0.20 -3.70 5.48
CA ILE A 233 -1.08 -2.99 5.45
C ILE A 233 -2.17 -3.81 6.14
N LYS A 234 -2.29 -5.10 5.85
CA LYS A 234 -3.26 -5.98 6.51
C LYS A 234 -3.06 -6.01 8.02
N THR A 235 -1.81 -6.05 8.47
CA THR A 235 -1.48 -6.00 9.90
C THR A 235 -1.93 -4.66 10.48
N GLN A 236 -1.63 -3.56 9.78
CA GLN A 236 -2.03 -2.21 10.18
C GLN A 236 -3.56 -2.03 10.23
N ASP A 237 -4.31 -2.54 9.25
CA ASP A 237 -5.78 -2.55 9.24
C ASP A 237 -6.35 -3.34 10.43
N GLY A 238 -5.81 -4.53 10.69
CA GLY A 238 -6.23 -5.34 11.84
C GLY A 238 -6.02 -4.61 13.17
N MET A 239 -4.92 -3.87 13.30
CA MET A 239 -4.62 -3.09 14.50
C MET A 239 -5.48 -1.83 14.60
N MET A 240 -5.75 -1.14 13.48
CA MET A 240 -6.73 -0.04 13.46
C MET A 240 -8.10 -0.54 13.90
N ILE A 241 -8.57 -1.68 13.38
CA ILE A 241 -9.85 -2.28 13.79
C ILE A 241 -9.86 -2.59 15.27
N ALA A 242 -8.80 -3.23 15.80
CA ALA A 242 -8.71 -3.53 17.23
C ALA A 242 -8.80 -2.25 18.08
N TYR A 243 -8.10 -1.19 17.67
CA TYR A 243 -8.18 0.10 18.32
C TYR A 243 -9.59 0.69 18.24
N LEU A 244 -10.19 0.74 17.04
CA LEU A 244 -11.52 1.29 16.81
C LEU A 244 -12.60 0.53 17.58
N ILE A 245 -12.44 -0.78 17.80
CA ILE A 245 -13.32 -1.58 18.66
C ILE A 245 -13.23 -1.12 20.11
N LEU A 246 -12.02 -0.95 20.63
CA LEU A 246 -11.80 -0.54 22.02
C LEU A 246 -12.34 0.87 22.27
N VAL A 247 -12.01 1.80 21.38
CA VAL A 247 -12.31 3.23 21.58
C VAL A 247 -13.69 3.64 21.04
N GLY A 248 -14.23 2.83 20.14
CA GLY A 248 -15.60 2.97 19.66
C GLY A 248 -16.65 2.56 20.68
N ASP A 249 -16.27 1.89 21.78
CA ASP A 249 -17.20 1.51 22.84
C ASP A 249 -17.96 2.74 23.38
N ASP A 250 -19.15 2.52 23.96
CA ASP A 250 -20.18 3.52 24.31
C ASP A 250 -19.78 4.58 25.37
N GLY A 251 -18.48 4.80 25.56
CA GLY A 251 -17.91 5.69 26.57
C GLY A 251 -17.62 4.99 27.89
N THR A 252 -17.78 3.67 27.95
CA THR A 252 -17.52 2.86 29.16
C THR A 252 -16.12 2.24 29.21
N ILE A 253 -15.25 2.47 28.22
CA ILE A 253 -13.89 1.95 28.25
C ILE A 253 -13.15 2.47 29.48
N ASP A 254 -12.53 1.54 30.21
CA ASP A 254 -11.71 1.88 31.36
C ASP A 254 -10.53 2.78 30.91
N PRO A 255 -10.23 3.88 31.62
CA PRO A 255 -9.12 4.75 31.25
C PRO A 255 -7.76 4.05 31.15
N ASP A 256 -7.54 2.94 31.85
CA ASP A 256 -6.32 2.14 31.75
C ASP A 256 -6.31 1.30 30.48
N ASP A 257 -7.45 0.75 30.07
CA ASP A 257 -7.60 0.04 28.80
C ASP A 257 -7.44 0.99 27.61
N GLN A 258 -8.01 2.20 27.69
CA GLN A 258 -7.81 3.26 26.70
C GLN A 258 -6.33 3.63 26.57
N ARG A 259 -5.63 3.82 27.70
CA ARG A 259 -4.19 4.13 27.70
C ARG A 259 -3.33 2.99 27.15
N ALA A 260 -3.70 1.73 27.45
CA ALA A 260 -3.04 0.56 26.89
C ALA A 260 -3.25 0.48 25.37
N ALA A 261 -4.48 0.70 24.90
CA ALA A 261 -4.82 0.75 23.47
C ALA A 261 -4.06 1.87 22.74
N ASP A 262 -4.02 3.07 23.32
CA ASP A 262 -3.30 4.21 22.77
C ASP A 262 -1.79 3.95 22.72
N LYS A 263 -1.21 3.34 23.77
CA LYS A 263 0.21 2.98 23.80
C LYS A 263 0.54 1.90 22.75
N ALA A 264 -0.33 0.91 22.61
CA ALA A 264 -0.22 -0.08 21.55
C ALA A 264 -0.27 0.61 20.18
N CYS A 265 -1.25 1.48 19.95
CA CYS A 265 -1.41 2.26 18.73
C CYS A 265 -0.19 3.13 18.42
N ALA A 266 0.36 3.83 19.42
CA ALA A 266 1.58 4.63 19.27
C ALA A 266 2.76 3.78 18.80
N SER A 267 2.94 2.58 19.38
CA SER A 267 4.03 1.68 19.00
C SER A 267 3.94 1.19 17.54
N LEU A 268 2.74 1.19 16.95
CA LEU A 268 2.52 0.76 15.55
C LEU A 268 3.14 1.69 14.52
N PHE A 269 3.27 2.96 14.89
CA PHE A 269 3.78 4.00 14.03
C PHE A 269 5.27 4.28 14.26
N TRP A 270 5.90 3.61 15.25
CA TRP A 270 7.23 3.96 15.79
C TRP A 270 8.20 2.79 16.07
N SER A 271 7.94 1.58 15.55
CA SER A 271 8.92 0.48 15.52
C SER A 271 9.69 0.43 14.21
#